data_AF-A0A932CJN7-F1
#
_entry.id   AF-A0A932CJN7-F1
#
_cell.length_a   1.000
_cell.length_b   1.000
_cell.length_c   1.000
_cell.angle_alpha   90.00
_cell.angle_beta   90.00
_cell.angle_gamma   90.00
#
_symmetry.space_group_name_H-M   'P 1'
#
loop_
_entity.id
_entity.type
_entity.pdbx_description
1 polymer ?
#
loop_
_entity_poly.entity_id
_entity_poly.type
_entity_poly.pdbx_seq_one_letter_code
_entity_poly.pdbx_strand_id
1 'polypeptide(L)'
;MAKALSNQMLIIRSNYVLGLISWALLRYVPESTLQEFDVVLLADSNLVHRVRPHKAPPEFTGGEAIKVTWLEGSAGDKTRGATDQFLKSVVRQFNIDLYEIVRLYCDRNALTALMFQQPWAAFLRLVRSSFVHTDAYWDFTGGGKNLVPATWHGKTITKDMEVTPVKVDFYGYFDSWKMWEDVYQFASQLP
;
A
#
# COMPACT_ATOMS: atom_id res chain seq x y z
N MET A 1 5.98 11.27 -23.00
CA MET A 1 6.49 10.80 -21.69
C MET A 1 5.33 10.38 -20.78
N ALA A 2 4.17 11.03 -20.88
CA ALA A 2 2.92 10.69 -20.19
C ALA A 2 2.46 9.21 -20.29
N LYS A 3 2.72 8.54 -21.42
CA LYS A 3 2.42 7.09 -21.58
C LYS A 3 3.18 6.22 -20.58
N ALA A 4 4.43 6.57 -20.25
CA ALA A 4 5.22 5.83 -19.27
C ALA A 4 4.66 6.00 -17.85
N LEU A 5 4.29 7.22 -17.47
CA LEU A 5 3.62 7.49 -16.19
C LEU A 5 2.30 6.72 -16.10
N SER A 6 1.47 6.78 -17.14
CA SER A 6 0.20 6.06 -17.21
C SER A 6 0.39 4.55 -17.00
N ASN A 7 1.39 3.95 -17.66
CA ASN A 7 1.71 2.54 -17.48
C ASN A 7 2.14 2.22 -16.05
N GLN A 8 2.97 3.06 -15.43
CA GLN A 8 3.39 2.88 -14.03
C GLN A 8 2.20 2.97 -13.07
N MET A 9 1.30 3.92 -13.29
CA MET A 9 0.07 4.04 -12.49
C MET A 9 -0.86 2.83 -12.64
N LEU A 10 -0.94 2.23 -13.82
CA LEU A 10 -1.70 1.00 -14.04
C LEU A 10 -1.06 -0.21 -13.32
N ILE A 11 0.28 -0.27 -13.24
CA ILE A 11 0.99 -1.29 -12.46
C ILE A 11 0.67 -1.11 -10.97
N ILE A 12 0.78 0.12 -10.45
CA ILE A 12 0.43 0.44 -9.04
C ILE A 12 -1.01 0.03 -8.73
N ARG A 13 -1.96 0.36 -9.61
CA ARG A 13 -3.37 -0.08 -9.49
C ARG A 13 -3.49 -1.60 -9.45
N SER A 14 -2.80 -2.30 -10.35
CA SER A 14 -2.90 -3.76 -10.45
C SER A 14 -2.35 -4.45 -9.19
N ASN A 15 -1.22 -3.97 -8.68
CA ASN A 15 -0.63 -4.46 -7.42
C ASN A 15 -1.58 -4.22 -6.23
N TYR A 16 -2.24 -3.06 -6.19
CA TYR A 16 -3.22 -2.74 -5.18
C TYR A 16 -4.43 -3.69 -5.21
N VAL A 17 -5.00 -3.92 -6.40
CA VAL A 17 -6.11 -4.85 -6.58
C VAL A 17 -5.71 -6.28 -6.17
N LEU A 18 -4.52 -6.74 -6.56
CA LEU A 18 -4.00 -8.05 -6.13
C LEU A 18 -3.82 -8.14 -4.61
N GLY A 19 -3.37 -7.05 -3.97
CA GLY A 19 -3.29 -6.95 -2.52
C GLY A 19 -4.66 -7.04 -1.84
N LEU A 20 -5.68 -6.35 -2.38
CA LEU A 20 -7.05 -6.40 -1.87
C LEU A 20 -7.69 -7.79 -2.04
N ILE A 21 -7.48 -8.44 -3.20
CA ILE A 21 -7.96 -9.80 -3.45
C ILE A 21 -7.28 -10.77 -2.48
N SER A 22 -5.96 -10.69 -2.33
CA SER A 22 -5.21 -11.51 -1.37
C SER A 22 -5.72 -11.33 0.05
N TRP A 23 -5.96 -10.09 0.46
CA TRP A 23 -6.54 -9.78 1.77
C TRP A 23 -7.94 -10.39 1.93
N ALA A 24 -8.82 -10.23 0.94
CA ALA A 24 -10.18 -10.77 0.99
C ALA A 24 -10.16 -12.31 1.07
N LEU A 25 -9.28 -12.96 0.30
CA LEU A 25 -9.10 -14.41 0.38
C LEU A 25 -8.63 -14.81 1.79
N LEU A 26 -7.60 -14.16 2.34
CA LEU A 26 -7.13 -14.47 3.69
C LEU A 26 -8.18 -14.18 4.78
N ARG A 27 -9.06 -13.20 4.57
CA ARG A 27 -10.06 -12.77 5.56
C ARG A 27 -11.32 -13.64 5.57
N TYR A 28 -11.74 -14.13 4.40
CA TYR A 28 -13.06 -14.75 4.21
C TYR A 28 -13.01 -16.22 3.79
N VAL A 29 -11.85 -16.75 3.41
CA VAL A 29 -11.71 -18.19 3.13
C VAL A 29 -11.87 -18.96 4.45
N PRO A 30 -12.68 -20.04 4.47
CA PRO A 30 -12.81 -20.90 5.64
C PRO A 30 -11.45 -21.37 6.15
N GLU A 31 -11.28 -21.42 7.46
CA GLU A 31 -9.99 -21.80 8.07
C GLU A 31 -9.55 -23.21 7.63
N SER A 32 -10.50 -24.12 7.42
CA SER A 32 -10.27 -25.47 6.91
C SER A 32 -9.68 -25.52 5.49
N THR A 33 -9.75 -24.42 4.74
CA THR A 33 -9.20 -24.31 3.39
C THR A 33 -7.84 -23.63 3.34
N LEU A 34 -7.39 -23.03 4.46
CA LEU A 34 -6.02 -22.52 4.55
C LEU A 34 -5.07 -23.72 4.67
N GLN A 35 -4.27 -23.93 3.62
CA GLN A 35 -3.18 -24.89 3.63
C GLN A 35 -1.88 -24.17 3.97
N GLU A 36 -1.06 -24.81 4.79
CA GLU A 36 0.29 -24.34 5.06
C GLU A 36 1.18 -24.60 3.84
N PHE A 37 1.98 -23.62 3.44
CA PHE A 37 2.93 -23.76 2.35
C PHE A 37 4.35 -23.38 2.79
N ASP A 38 5.34 -24.18 2.42
CA ASP A 38 6.74 -23.78 2.43
C ASP A 38 7.02 -22.90 1.20
N VAL A 39 7.64 -21.74 1.42
CA VAL A 39 8.14 -20.87 0.35
C VAL A 39 9.66 -20.90 0.38
N VAL A 40 10.27 -21.29 -0.74
CA VAL A 40 11.73 -21.34 -0.90
C VAL A 40 12.17 -20.11 -1.68
N LEU A 41 13.05 -19.32 -1.07
CA LEU A 41 13.77 -18.22 -1.70
C LEU A 41 15.24 -18.64 -1.85
N LEU A 42 15.83 -18.39 -3.01
CA LEU A 42 17.27 -18.54 -3.19
C LEU A 42 17.92 -17.21 -2.86
N ALA A 43 19.01 -17.20 -2.08
CA ALA A 43 19.65 -15.96 -1.61
C ALA A 43 20.10 -15.01 -2.73
N ASP A 44 20.30 -15.53 -3.95
CA ASP A 44 20.77 -14.80 -5.13
C ASP A 44 19.63 -14.28 -6.02
N SER A 45 18.41 -14.77 -5.84
CA SER A 45 17.25 -14.35 -6.61
C SER A 45 16.19 -13.87 -5.63
N ASN A 46 15.85 -12.58 -5.69
CA ASN A 46 14.69 -12.03 -4.97
C ASN A 46 13.34 -12.60 -5.51
N LEU A 47 13.34 -13.83 -6.00
CA LEU A 47 12.26 -14.55 -6.63
C LEU A 47 11.84 -15.72 -5.75
N VAL A 48 10.54 -15.97 -5.73
CA VAL A 48 9.99 -17.20 -5.16
C VAL A 48 10.38 -18.37 -6.07
N HIS A 49 11.23 -19.26 -5.56
CA HIS A 49 11.70 -20.41 -6.32
C HIS A 49 10.69 -21.56 -6.29
N ARG A 50 10.05 -21.79 -5.14
CA ARG A 50 9.08 -22.88 -4.98
C ARG A 50 8.08 -22.58 -3.86
N VAL A 51 6.82 -22.96 -4.07
CA VAL A 51 5.76 -22.99 -3.06
C VAL A 51 5.22 -24.42 -2.98
N ARG A 52 5.22 -25.06 -1.81
CA ARG A 52 4.72 -26.44 -1.65
C ARG A 52 3.95 -26.61 -0.34
N PRO A 53 2.99 -27.53 -0.22
CA PRO A 53 2.33 -27.81 1.05
C PRO A 53 3.36 -28.19 2.15
N HIS A 54 3.19 -27.68 3.37
CA HIS A 54 4.13 -27.86 4.49
C HIS A 54 4.38 -29.32 4.88
N LYS A 55 3.44 -30.21 4.57
CA LYS A 55 3.55 -31.65 4.84
C LYS A 55 4.35 -32.43 3.80
N ALA A 56 4.85 -31.78 2.75
CA ALA A 56 5.72 -32.42 1.77
C ALA A 56 7.15 -32.57 2.33
N PRO A 57 7.82 -33.74 2.17
CA PRO A 57 9.17 -33.94 2.68
C PRO A 57 10.13 -32.87 2.13
N PRO A 58 11.03 -32.34 2.98
CA PRO A 58 12.01 -31.37 2.54
C PRO A 58 13.12 -32.01 1.69
N GLU A 59 12.95 -32.01 0.38
CA GLU A 59 14.07 -32.21 -0.55
C GLU A 59 14.75 -30.87 -0.82
N PHE A 60 15.95 -30.66 -0.27
CA PHE A 60 16.80 -29.52 -0.59
C PHE A 60 18.07 -30.02 -1.25
N THR A 61 18.27 -29.70 -2.52
CA THR A 61 19.48 -30.04 -3.28
C THR A 61 20.24 -28.76 -3.61
N GLY A 62 21.14 -28.34 -2.70
CA GLY A 62 22.19 -27.34 -2.95
C GLY A 62 21.75 -25.86 -2.91
N GLY A 63 22.68 -25.00 -2.45
CA GLY A 63 22.51 -23.56 -2.27
C GLY A 63 21.93 -23.19 -0.91
N GLU A 64 22.40 -22.08 -0.31
CA GLU A 64 21.90 -21.54 0.97
C GLU A 64 20.41 -21.15 0.83
N ALA A 65 19.52 -22.14 0.93
CA ALA A 65 18.09 -21.92 0.94
C ALA A 65 17.73 -21.24 2.27
N ILE A 66 17.25 -20.00 2.20
CA ILE A 66 16.64 -19.37 3.36
C ILE A 66 15.25 -19.99 3.50
N LYS A 67 15.11 -20.92 4.44
CA LYS A 67 13.81 -21.47 4.83
C LYS A 67 13.05 -20.38 5.59
N VAL A 68 12.17 -19.65 4.90
CA VAL A 68 11.19 -18.81 5.58
C VAL A 68 10.09 -19.73 6.11
N THR A 69 10.17 -20.04 7.41
CA THR A 69 9.16 -20.84 8.11
C THR A 69 8.03 -19.92 8.59
N TRP A 70 6.79 -20.37 8.42
CA TRP A 70 5.58 -19.54 8.56
C TRP A 70 4.97 -19.48 9.96
N LEU A 71 4.09 -18.49 10.08
CA LEU A 71 3.23 -18.11 11.19
C LEU A 71 2.39 -19.29 11.70
N GLU A 72 2.76 -19.82 12.87
CA GLU A 72 1.88 -20.65 13.67
C GLU A 72 0.76 -19.80 14.28
N GLY A 73 -0.48 -20.13 13.95
CA GLY A 73 -1.63 -19.56 14.62
C GLY A 73 -2.83 -20.48 14.49
N SER A 74 -3.36 -20.95 15.61
CA SER A 74 -4.76 -21.35 15.64
C SER A 74 -5.56 -20.15 15.15
N ALA A 75 -6.34 -20.37 14.09
CA ALA A 75 -7.15 -19.32 13.53
C ALA A 75 -8.17 -18.86 14.58
N GLY A 76 -8.09 -17.56 14.84
CA GLY A 76 -8.64 -16.84 15.98
C GLY A 76 -8.27 -15.36 15.83
N ASP A 77 -8.44 -14.55 16.87
CA ASP A 77 -8.22 -13.10 16.81
C ASP A 77 -6.85 -12.67 16.25
N LYS A 78 -5.82 -13.52 16.36
CA LYS A 78 -4.47 -13.28 15.82
C LYS A 78 -4.43 -13.24 14.27
N THR A 79 -5.14 -14.14 13.59
CA THR A 79 -5.20 -14.16 12.11
C THR A 79 -5.94 -12.93 11.60
N ARG A 80 -7.00 -12.52 12.31
CA ARG A 80 -7.72 -11.27 12.00
C ARG A 80 -6.80 -10.06 12.12
N GLY A 81 -6.05 -9.95 13.21
CA GLY A 81 -5.06 -8.89 13.39
C GLY A 81 -4.00 -8.87 12.27
N ALA A 82 -3.46 -10.03 11.89
CA ALA A 82 -2.50 -10.13 10.80
C ALA A 82 -3.09 -9.71 9.44
N THR A 83 -4.32 -10.14 9.12
CA THR A 83 -5.01 -9.70 7.89
C THR A 83 -5.28 -8.20 7.87
N ASP A 84 -5.62 -7.59 9.02
CA ASP A 84 -5.86 -6.15 9.11
C ASP A 84 -4.55 -5.37 8.92
N GLN A 85 -3.44 -5.86 9.48
CA GLN A 85 -2.11 -5.29 9.24
C GLN A 85 -1.66 -5.44 7.79
N PHE A 86 -1.98 -6.58 7.16
CA PHE A 86 -1.73 -6.77 5.74
C PHE A 86 -2.50 -5.75 4.88
N LEU A 87 -3.81 -5.57 5.14
CA LEU A 87 -4.62 -4.56 4.43
C LEU A 87 -4.05 -3.15 4.61
N LYS A 88 -3.69 -2.78 5.85
CA LYS A 88 -3.05 -1.49 6.14
C LYS A 88 -1.76 -1.32 5.33
N SER A 89 -0.95 -2.37 5.22
CA SER A 89 0.30 -2.33 4.45
C SER A 89 0.06 -2.14 2.95
N VAL A 90 -0.98 -2.79 2.40
CA VAL A 90 -1.39 -2.66 0.99
C VAL A 90 -1.88 -1.24 0.71
N VAL A 91 -2.76 -0.69 1.56
CA VAL A 91 -3.26 0.68 1.46
C VAL A 91 -2.12 1.70 1.57
N ARG A 92 -1.24 1.53 2.56
CA ARG A 92 -0.05 2.36 2.73
C ARG A 92 0.80 2.40 1.47
N GLN A 93 1.25 1.23 1.01
CA GLN A 93 2.21 1.14 -0.08
C GLN A 93 1.63 1.77 -1.36
N PHE A 94 0.36 1.50 -1.61
CA PHE A 94 -0.36 2.08 -2.75
C PHE A 94 -0.38 3.62 -2.72
N ASN A 95 -0.72 4.24 -1.58
CA ASN A 95 -0.76 5.70 -1.48
C ASN A 95 0.65 6.33 -1.57
N ILE A 96 1.67 5.66 -1.04
CA ILE A 96 3.07 6.09 -1.18
C ILE A 96 3.48 6.07 -2.66
N ASP A 97 3.32 4.93 -3.33
CA ASP A 97 3.73 4.76 -4.72
C ASP A 97 2.96 5.72 -5.64
N LEU A 98 1.66 5.88 -5.41
CA LEU A 98 0.80 6.79 -6.15
C LEU A 98 1.29 8.25 -6.07
N TYR A 99 1.60 8.72 -4.86
CA TYR A 99 2.08 10.07 -4.67
C TYR A 99 3.48 10.26 -5.26
N GLU A 100 4.41 9.35 -4.96
CA GLU A 100 5.80 9.49 -5.39
C GLU A 100 5.95 9.44 -6.90
N ILE A 101 5.23 8.55 -7.59
CA ILE A 101 5.39 8.42 -9.05
C ILE A 101 4.96 9.69 -9.79
N VAL A 102 3.84 10.29 -9.38
CA VAL A 102 3.32 11.52 -9.99
C VAL A 102 4.17 12.72 -9.58
N ARG A 103 4.59 12.81 -8.31
CA ARG A 103 5.49 13.87 -7.86
C ARG A 103 6.82 13.84 -8.62
N LEU A 104 7.46 12.67 -8.71
CA LEU A 104 8.73 12.50 -9.42
C LEU A 104 8.59 12.86 -10.90
N TYR A 105 7.46 12.50 -11.53
CA TYR A 105 7.19 12.92 -12.90
C TYR A 105 7.08 14.44 -13.01
N CYS A 106 6.29 15.06 -12.13
CA CYS A 106 6.08 16.51 -12.14
C CYS A 106 7.38 17.28 -11.89
N ASP A 107 8.17 16.84 -10.91
CA ASP A 107 9.47 17.45 -10.57
C ASP A 107 10.44 17.39 -11.76
N ARG A 108 10.52 16.25 -12.46
CA ARG A 108 11.38 16.09 -13.65
C ARG A 108 10.97 16.95 -14.84
N ASN A 109 9.70 17.33 -14.91
CA ASN A 109 9.12 18.08 -16.03
C ASN A 109 8.76 19.53 -15.65
N ALA A 110 9.18 20.01 -14.47
CA ALA A 110 8.84 21.32 -13.93
C ALA A 110 7.31 21.60 -13.84
N LEU A 111 6.52 20.56 -13.58
CA LEU A 111 5.05 20.60 -13.44
C LEU A 111 4.59 20.58 -11.97
N THR A 112 5.51 20.67 -11.01
CA THR A 112 5.22 20.57 -9.57
C THR A 112 4.18 21.59 -9.09
N ALA A 113 4.22 22.81 -9.64
CA ALA A 113 3.23 23.84 -9.32
C ALA A 113 1.81 23.42 -9.74
N LEU A 114 1.66 22.78 -10.91
CA LEU A 114 0.37 22.31 -11.41
C LEU A 114 -0.16 21.15 -10.55
N MET A 115 0.71 20.25 -10.11
CA MET A 115 0.35 19.19 -9.17
C MET A 115 -0.16 19.76 -7.84
N PHE A 116 0.54 20.74 -7.25
CA PHE A 116 0.12 21.32 -5.97
C PHE A 116 -1.15 22.18 -6.03
N GLN A 117 -1.61 22.55 -7.22
CA GLN A 117 -2.93 23.16 -7.42
C GLN A 117 -4.07 22.14 -7.35
N GLN A 118 -3.78 20.84 -7.42
CA GLN A 118 -4.82 19.82 -7.36
C GLN A 118 -5.39 19.69 -5.94
N PRO A 119 -6.73 19.58 -5.79
CA PRO A 119 -7.37 19.45 -4.47
C PRO A 119 -6.87 18.26 -3.65
N TRP A 120 -6.52 17.17 -4.33
CA TRP A 120 -6.03 15.95 -3.69
C TRP A 120 -4.56 16.04 -3.24
N ALA A 121 -3.75 16.97 -3.76
CA ALA A 121 -2.28 16.92 -3.60
C ALA A 121 -1.83 17.10 -2.15
N ALA A 122 -2.36 18.13 -1.46
CA ALA A 122 -2.06 18.36 -0.05
C ALA A 122 -2.62 17.22 0.83
N PHE A 123 -3.83 16.75 0.53
CA PHE A 123 -4.49 15.68 1.26
C PHE A 123 -3.71 14.36 1.16
N LEU A 124 -3.39 13.93 -0.07
CA LEU A 124 -2.62 12.70 -0.32
C LEU A 124 -1.22 12.78 0.27
N ARG A 125 -0.57 13.95 0.25
CA ARG A 125 0.73 14.13 0.91
C ARG A 125 0.63 13.86 2.42
N LEU A 126 -0.42 14.34 3.08
CA LEU A 126 -0.65 14.10 4.51
C LEU A 126 -0.99 12.62 4.78
N VAL A 127 -1.83 12.01 3.94
CA VAL A 127 -2.14 10.58 3.99
C VAL A 127 -0.87 9.74 3.87
N ARG A 128 -0.03 10.01 2.88
CA ARG A 128 1.27 9.34 2.70
C ARG A 128 2.12 9.44 3.96
N SER A 129 2.30 10.65 4.50
CA SER A 129 3.10 10.87 5.72
C SER A 129 2.54 10.08 6.90
N SER A 130 1.21 9.99 7.02
CA SER A 130 0.58 9.26 8.11
C SER A 130 0.85 7.75 8.10
N PHE A 131 1.10 7.19 6.91
CA PHE A 131 1.37 5.77 6.75
C PHE A 131 2.85 5.40 6.83
N VAL A 132 3.78 6.35 6.95
CA VAL A 132 5.22 6.02 7.06
C VAL A 132 5.51 5.15 8.29
N HIS A 133 4.75 5.36 9.37
CA HIS A 133 4.94 4.66 10.63
C HIS A 133 4.11 3.37 10.70
N THR A 134 4.63 2.36 11.40
CA THR A 134 4.00 1.03 11.52
C THR A 134 2.56 1.10 12.05
N ASP A 135 2.29 2.03 12.97
CA ASP A 135 0.97 2.16 13.62
C ASP A 135 0.00 3.10 12.90
N ALA A 136 0.42 3.70 11.78
CA ALA A 136 -0.35 4.65 10.97
C ALA A 136 -1.03 5.76 11.82
N TYR A 137 -0.29 6.83 12.09
CA TYR A 137 -0.79 8.01 12.80
C TYR A 137 -0.57 9.26 11.99
N TRP A 138 -1.42 10.27 12.17
CA TRP A 138 -1.21 11.56 11.51
C TRP A 138 0.05 12.24 12.02
N ASP A 139 1.03 12.33 11.14
CA ASP A 139 2.29 13.00 11.41
C ASP A 139 2.42 14.21 10.47
N PHE A 140 2.41 15.40 11.07
CA PHE A 140 2.50 16.67 10.34
C PHE A 140 3.92 17.27 10.40
N THR A 141 4.93 16.49 10.80
CA THR A 141 6.34 16.90 10.72
C THR A 141 6.79 17.15 9.28
N GLY A 142 7.95 17.80 9.09
CA GLY A 142 8.51 18.04 7.76
C GLY A 142 7.70 19.00 6.86
N GLY A 143 6.99 19.96 7.48
CA GLY A 143 6.19 20.97 6.77
C GLY A 143 4.72 20.60 6.56
N GLY A 144 4.26 19.44 7.07
CA GLY A 144 2.85 19.03 7.02
C GLY A 144 1.90 20.01 7.73
N LYS A 145 2.38 20.74 8.74
CA LYS A 145 1.59 21.76 9.47
C LYS A 145 1.07 22.89 8.57
N ASN A 146 1.74 23.19 7.48
CA ASN A 146 1.31 24.22 6.53
C ASN A 146 0.33 23.68 5.48
N LEU A 147 0.08 22.37 5.47
CA LEU A 147 -0.84 21.70 4.54
C LEU A 147 -2.22 21.49 5.15
N VAL A 148 -2.38 21.69 6.45
CA VAL A 148 -3.67 21.60 7.14
C VAL A 148 -4.35 22.98 7.22
N PRO A 149 -5.69 23.07 7.08
CA PRO A 149 -6.59 21.97 6.76
C PRO A 149 -6.48 21.55 5.28
N ALA A 150 -6.50 20.24 5.02
CA ALA A 150 -6.60 19.70 3.67
C ALA A 150 -7.96 19.02 3.53
N THR A 151 -8.74 19.39 2.50
CA THR A 151 -10.06 18.80 2.25
C THR A 151 -10.10 18.12 0.89
N TRP A 152 -10.61 16.89 0.86
CA TRP A 152 -10.77 16.09 -0.34
C TRP A 152 -12.00 15.19 -0.21
N HIS A 153 -12.91 15.22 -1.20
CA HIS A 153 -14.19 14.49 -1.21
C HIS A 153 -14.98 14.58 0.11
N GLY A 154 -15.07 15.79 0.68
CA GLY A 154 -15.82 16.03 1.92
C GLY A 154 -15.12 15.54 3.20
N LYS A 155 -13.92 14.98 3.10
CA LYS A 155 -13.08 14.61 4.25
C LYS A 155 -12.04 15.68 4.49
N THR A 156 -11.85 16.08 5.74
CA THR A 156 -10.90 17.14 6.11
C THR A 156 -9.90 16.61 7.13
N ILE A 157 -8.61 16.74 6.82
CA ILE A 157 -7.53 16.53 7.79
C ILE A 157 -7.26 17.87 8.47
N THR A 158 -7.47 17.93 9.78
CA THR A 158 -7.25 19.14 10.59
C THR A 158 -6.01 18.99 11.46
N LYS A 159 -5.55 20.11 12.02
CA LYS A 159 -4.42 20.13 12.96
C LYS A 159 -4.66 19.29 14.21
N ASP A 160 -5.91 19.17 14.66
CA ASP A 160 -6.29 18.42 15.86
C ASP A 160 -6.11 16.91 15.71
N MET A 161 -5.89 16.44 14.48
CA MET A 161 -5.62 15.03 14.20
C MET A 161 -4.16 14.65 14.43
N GLU A 162 -3.24 15.60 14.67
CA GLU A 162 -1.79 15.33 14.89
C GLU A 162 -1.60 14.28 16.01
N VAL A 163 -0.73 13.29 15.77
CA VAL A 163 -0.42 12.17 16.68
C VAL A 163 -1.62 11.25 16.97
N THR A 164 -2.73 11.38 16.24
CA THR A 164 -3.86 10.46 16.38
C THR A 164 -3.79 9.32 15.34
N PRO A 165 -4.25 8.10 15.67
CA PRO A 165 -4.30 7.00 14.71
C PRO A 165 -5.19 7.32 13.51
N VAL A 166 -4.75 6.93 12.31
CA VAL A 166 -5.58 7.00 11.11
C VAL A 166 -6.66 5.93 11.22
N LYS A 167 -7.91 6.35 11.30
CA LYS A 167 -9.03 5.43 11.37
C LYS A 167 -9.42 4.95 9.96
N VAL A 168 -9.71 3.67 9.83
CA VAL A 168 -10.06 3.03 8.53
C VAL A 168 -11.37 3.58 7.95
N ASP A 169 -12.29 4.02 8.80
CA ASP A 169 -13.54 4.69 8.39
C ASP A 169 -13.28 6.11 7.84
N PHE A 170 -12.25 6.79 8.35
CA PHE A 170 -11.81 8.08 7.84
C PHE A 170 -11.07 7.95 6.52
N TYR A 171 -10.12 7.03 6.37
CA TYR A 171 -9.44 6.81 5.09
C TYR A 171 -9.09 5.34 4.91
N GLY A 172 -9.83 4.68 4.02
CA GLY A 172 -9.74 3.23 3.79
C GLY A 172 -9.39 2.87 2.35
N TYR A 173 -9.74 1.63 1.98
CA TYR A 173 -9.45 1.10 0.65
C TYR A 173 -10.31 1.75 -0.45
N PHE A 174 -11.57 2.06 -0.17
CA PHE A 174 -12.43 2.80 -1.11
C PHE A 174 -11.92 4.22 -1.38
N ASP A 175 -11.43 4.90 -0.34
CA ASP A 175 -10.87 6.24 -0.48
C ASP A 175 -9.57 6.21 -1.28
N SER A 176 -8.72 5.21 -1.03
CA SER A 176 -7.52 4.98 -1.82
C SER A 176 -7.84 4.78 -3.31
N TRP A 177 -8.88 3.99 -3.63
CA TRP A 177 -9.30 3.81 -5.02
C TRP A 177 -9.72 5.13 -5.69
N LYS A 178 -10.59 5.92 -5.03
CA LYS A 178 -11.00 7.24 -5.53
C LYS A 178 -9.82 8.19 -5.69
N MET A 179 -8.86 8.14 -4.76
CA MET A 179 -7.63 8.92 -4.85
C MET A 179 -6.84 8.57 -6.10
N TRP A 180 -6.74 7.27 -6.44
CA TRP A 180 -6.12 6.85 -7.70
C TRP A 180 -6.85 7.38 -8.92
N GLU A 181 -8.18 7.40 -8.93
CA GLU A 181 -8.97 7.94 -10.04
C GLU A 181 -8.64 9.42 -10.27
N ASP A 182 -8.66 10.25 -9.23
CA ASP A 182 -8.34 11.68 -9.31
C ASP A 182 -6.90 11.92 -9.78
N VAL A 183 -5.94 11.17 -9.23
CA VAL A 183 -4.52 11.29 -9.58
C VAL A 183 -4.27 10.79 -11.01
N TYR A 184 -4.97 9.75 -11.45
CA TYR A 184 -4.85 9.20 -12.81
C TYR A 184 -5.45 10.14 -13.84
N GLN A 185 -6.60 10.74 -13.54
CA GLN A 185 -7.19 11.78 -14.39
C GLN A 185 -6.23 12.95 -14.56
N PHE A 186 -5.63 13.45 -13.48
CA PHE A 186 -4.59 14.48 -13.54
C PHE A 186 -3.41 14.04 -14.42
N ALA A 187 -2.84 12.86 -14.16
CA ALA A 187 -1.70 12.34 -14.90
C ALA A 187 -1.98 12.18 -16.41
N SER A 188 -3.22 11.83 -16.78
CA SER A 188 -3.63 11.67 -18.18
C SER A 188 -3.70 12.99 -18.96
N GLN A 189 -3.73 14.12 -18.26
CA GLN A 189 -3.77 15.47 -18.84
C GLN A 189 -2.37 16.10 -18.96
N LEU A 190 -1.34 15.46 -18.41
CA LEU A 190 0.03 15.98 -18.46
C LEU A 190 0.67 15.75 -19.84
N PRO A 191 1.57 16.66 -20.27
CA PRO A 191 2.32 16.52 -21.53
C PRO A 191 3.30 15.32 -21.52
#